data_AF-A0A0N4UKY5-F1
#
_entry.id   AF-A0A0N4UKY5-F1
#
_cell.length_a   1.000
_cell.length_b   1.000
_cell.length_c   1.000
_cell.angle_alpha   90.00
_cell.angle_beta   90.00
_cell.angle_gamma   90.00
#
_symmetry.space_group_name_H-M   'P 1'
#
loop_
_entity.id
_entity.type
_entity.pdbx_description
1 polymer ?
#
loop_
_entity_poly.entity_id
_entity_poly.type
_entity_poly.pdbx_seq_one_letter_code
_entity_poly.pdbx_strand_id
1 'polypeptide(L)'
;MVLNQFGCLILASALLLSLSDIYGHLENENDVDEDSFKKEFDDEDGTPKNGESIEDEEIHIRKPSSHFTSSHTIKKLPEMKFLFCVSCGYRQAFDEFSRFIHEKYPAMKISGSNYSPTAWKSIIAQVIGFGKIALIVMIVMGTNPFSASGMETPRIVNWAFSNKLSCCMMLFLISNAVESSLMSTGAFEIFLGNEQIWSKLESGRVPSPSELLQIVDQHMELQGAKVSDTFTFA
;
A
#
# COMPACT_ATOMS: atom_id res chain seq x y z
N MET A 1 43.65 -16.16 -0.54
CA MET A 1 42.67 -17.26 -0.73
C MET A 1 41.55 -17.22 0.31
N VAL A 2 41.85 -17.01 1.59
CA VAL A 2 40.87 -16.99 2.70
C VAL A 2 39.83 -15.85 2.62
N LEU A 3 40.21 -14.66 2.16
CA LEU A 3 39.29 -13.52 2.00
C LEU A 3 38.18 -13.76 0.94
N ASN A 4 38.48 -14.57 -0.08
CA ASN A 4 37.51 -14.97 -1.10
C ASN A 4 36.45 -15.93 -0.54
N GLN A 5 36.85 -16.80 0.41
CA GLN A 5 35.94 -17.74 1.06
C GLN A 5 34.98 -17.05 2.02
N PHE A 6 35.47 -16.14 2.87
CA PHE A 6 34.61 -15.36 3.76
C PHE A 6 33.63 -14.47 2.99
N GLY A 7 34.08 -13.82 1.91
CA GLY A 7 33.20 -13.05 1.03
C GLY A 7 32.09 -13.92 0.41
N CYS A 8 32.41 -15.14 -0.04
CA CYS A 8 31.42 -16.07 -0.57
C CYS A 8 30.40 -16.51 0.48
N LEU A 9 30.83 -16.79 1.71
CA LEU A 9 29.92 -17.21 2.79
C LEU A 9 28.94 -16.11 3.18
N ILE A 10 29.42 -14.86 3.31
CA ILE A 10 28.56 -13.72 3.63
C ILE A 10 27.55 -13.50 2.50
N LEU A 11 27.98 -13.55 1.24
CA LEU A 11 27.09 -13.35 0.09
C LEU A 11 26.10 -14.50 -0.10
N ALA A 12 26.52 -15.75 0.15
CA ALA A 12 25.63 -16.90 0.16
C ALA A 12 24.58 -16.79 1.27
N SER A 13 24.98 -16.34 2.47
CA SER A 13 24.03 -16.11 3.56
C SER A 13 23.03 -15.00 3.22
N ALA A 14 23.48 -13.90 2.60
CA ALA A 14 22.61 -12.81 2.17
C ALA A 14 21.61 -13.25 1.08
N LEU A 15 22.06 -14.08 0.13
CA LEU A 15 21.21 -14.66 -0.91
C LEU A 15 20.16 -15.60 -0.30
N LEU A 16 20.57 -16.46 0.64
CA LEU A 16 19.65 -17.37 1.34
C LEU A 16 18.62 -16.61 2.17
N LEU A 17 19.03 -15.55 2.87
CA LEU A 17 18.12 -14.67 3.61
C LEU A 17 17.12 -13.98 2.66
N SER A 18 17.60 -13.50 1.51
CA SER A 18 16.74 -12.88 0.49
C SER A 18 15.76 -13.89 -0.12
N LEU A 19 16.18 -15.14 -0.30
CA LEU A 19 15.30 -16.22 -0.76
C LEU A 19 14.29 -16.61 0.31
N SER A 20 14.68 -16.72 1.58
CA SER A 20 13.76 -17.05 2.67
C SER A 20 12.69 -15.97 2.87
N ASP A 21 13.04 -14.70 2.70
CA ASP A 21 12.11 -13.58 2.80
C ASP A 21 11.04 -13.65 1.69
N ILE A 22 11.42 -14.04 0.47
CA ILE A 22 10.48 -14.20 -0.65
C ILE A 22 9.58 -15.42 -0.49
N TYR A 23 10.13 -16.57 -0.08
CA TYR A 23 9.31 -17.74 0.19
C TYR A 23 8.33 -17.47 1.35
N GLY A 24 8.74 -16.72 2.37
CA GLY A 24 7.87 -16.30 3.46
C GLY A 24 6.77 -15.33 3.03
N HIS A 25 7.05 -14.39 2.13
CA HIS A 25 6.05 -13.42 1.65
C HIS A 25 5.06 -14.03 0.65
N LEU A 26 5.43 -15.11 -0.07
CA LEU A 26 4.53 -15.79 -1.00
C LEU A 26 3.43 -16.60 -0.28
N GLU A 27 3.74 -17.18 0.89
CA GLU A 27 2.75 -17.89 1.71
C GLU A 27 1.84 -16.93 2.48
N ASN A 28 2.31 -15.73 2.84
CA ASN A 28 1.54 -14.77 3.64
C ASN A 28 0.61 -13.84 2.82
N GLU A 29 0.68 -13.82 1.49
CA GLU A 29 -0.23 -13.01 0.65
C GLU A 29 -1.57 -13.71 0.34
N ASN A 30 -1.69 -15.01 0.68
CA ASN A 30 -2.92 -15.79 0.44
C ASN A 30 -3.69 -16.19 1.71
N ASP A 31 -3.13 -15.94 2.89
CA ASP A 31 -3.77 -16.13 4.19
C ASP A 31 -3.29 -14.98 5.10
N VAL A 32 -4.18 -14.38 5.89
CA VAL A 32 -3.86 -13.50 7.04
C VAL A 32 -3.65 -12.00 6.76
N ASP A 33 -4.75 -11.23 6.73
CA ASP A 33 -4.77 -9.86 7.29
C ASP A 33 -6.15 -9.41 7.78
N GLU A 34 -7.13 -10.31 7.90
CA GLU A 34 -8.44 -10.01 8.54
C GLU A 34 -8.45 -10.31 10.05
N ASP A 35 -7.55 -11.20 10.52
CA ASP A 35 -7.54 -11.68 11.91
C ASP A 35 -6.55 -10.94 12.83
N SER A 36 -5.56 -10.25 12.26
CA SER A 36 -4.58 -9.47 13.05
C SER A 36 -5.19 -8.17 13.60
N PHE A 37 -6.08 -7.53 12.84
CA PHE A 37 -6.76 -6.30 13.27
C PHE A 37 -7.96 -6.57 14.21
N LYS A 38 -8.64 -7.73 14.09
CA LYS A 38 -9.74 -8.09 15.01
C LYS A 38 -9.25 -8.38 16.43
N LYS A 39 -8.02 -8.91 16.58
CA LYS A 39 -7.43 -9.18 17.91
C LYS A 39 -6.98 -7.94 18.67
N GLU A 40 -6.82 -6.79 18.01
CA GLU A 40 -6.39 -5.55 18.66
C GLU A 40 -7.56 -4.65 19.10
N PHE A 41 -8.80 -5.03 18.80
CA PHE A 41 -10.01 -4.27 19.13
C PHE A 41 -11.07 -5.04 19.95
N ASP A 42 -10.78 -6.26 20.41
CA ASP A 42 -11.73 -7.12 21.14
C ASP A 42 -11.51 -7.15 22.67
N ASP A 43 -10.64 -6.29 23.21
CA ASP A 43 -10.36 -6.21 24.65
C ASP A 43 -10.94 -4.93 25.27
N GLU A 44 -12.26 -4.82 25.44
CA GLU A 44 -12.87 -4.00 26.50
C GLU A 44 -14.26 -4.53 26.91
N ASP A 45 -14.25 -5.32 28.00
CA ASP A 45 -15.40 -5.80 28.78
C ASP A 45 -16.13 -4.63 29.45
N GLY A 46 -17.45 -4.55 29.25
CA GLY A 46 -18.32 -3.55 29.84
C GLY A 46 -19.70 -4.11 30.14
N THR A 47 -19.78 -5.11 31.01
CA THR A 47 -21.03 -5.68 31.54
C THR A 47 -21.83 -4.65 32.35
N PRO A 48 -23.15 -4.44 32.10
CA PRO A 48 -23.98 -3.56 32.94
C PRO A 48 -24.67 -4.35 34.05
N LYS A 49 -24.45 -3.96 35.31
CA LYS A 49 -25.22 -4.44 36.47
C LYS A 49 -26.28 -3.42 36.90
N ASN A 50 -27.53 -3.83 36.78
CA ASN A 50 -28.72 -3.23 37.41
C ASN A 50 -28.56 -3.13 38.94
N GLY A 51 -29.09 -2.09 39.57
CA GLY A 51 -29.32 -2.07 41.01
C GLY A 51 -29.56 -0.70 41.63
N GLU A 52 -30.84 -0.43 41.89
CA GLU A 52 -31.36 0.24 43.10
C GLU A 52 -31.53 1.77 43.17
N SER A 53 -32.70 2.10 43.71
CA SER A 53 -33.42 3.35 43.95
C SER A 53 -32.86 4.23 45.07
N ILE A 54 -33.15 5.54 45.05
CA ILE A 54 -34.07 6.23 46.00
C ILE A 54 -34.01 7.76 45.76
N GLU A 55 -35.19 8.34 45.93
CA GLU A 55 -35.63 9.73 45.88
C GLU A 55 -34.73 10.70 46.66
N ASP A 56 -34.50 11.90 46.12
CA ASP A 56 -34.52 13.15 46.88
C ASP A 56 -34.54 14.37 45.93
N GLU A 57 -35.23 15.39 46.42
CA GLU A 57 -35.89 16.50 45.75
C GLU A 57 -34.99 17.74 45.65
N GLU A 58 -34.62 18.25 44.46
CA GLU A 58 -34.20 19.66 44.33
C GLU A 58 -34.33 20.29 42.91
N ILE A 59 -35.31 21.18 42.81
CA ILE A 59 -35.40 22.47 42.08
C ILE A 59 -35.18 22.55 40.56
N HIS A 60 -36.20 23.15 39.93
CA HIS A 60 -36.52 23.22 38.51
C HIS A 60 -35.74 24.31 37.74
N ILE A 61 -35.11 23.93 36.63
CA ILE A 61 -34.82 24.83 35.49
C ILE A 61 -35.44 24.20 34.23
N ARG A 62 -36.55 24.79 33.74
CA ARG A 62 -37.13 24.43 32.44
C ARG A 62 -36.14 24.77 31.32
N LYS A 63 -35.60 23.76 30.65
CA LYS A 63 -35.10 23.86 29.27
C LYS A 63 -35.83 22.82 28.40
N PRO A 64 -36.15 23.14 27.15
CA PRO A 64 -37.21 22.49 26.39
C PRO A 64 -36.86 21.05 26.07
N SER A 65 -37.84 20.18 26.25
CA SER A 65 -37.88 18.79 25.81
C SER A 65 -37.66 18.68 24.30
N SER A 66 -36.54 18.09 23.90
CA SER A 66 -36.46 17.32 22.66
C SER A 66 -36.05 15.91 23.02
N HIS A 67 -37.05 15.10 23.36
CA HIS A 67 -37.01 13.67 23.14
C HIS A 67 -36.72 13.45 21.64
N PHE A 68 -35.47 13.12 21.30
CA PHE A 68 -35.16 12.44 20.05
C PHE A 68 -34.11 11.38 20.32
N THR A 69 -34.57 10.31 20.94
CA THR A 69 -33.95 8.99 20.86
C THR A 69 -34.24 8.46 19.45
N SER A 70 -33.39 8.80 18.48
CA SER A 70 -33.48 8.24 17.13
C SER A 70 -32.33 7.30 16.88
N SER A 71 -32.53 6.07 17.34
CA SER A 71 -31.89 4.91 16.74
C SER A 71 -32.47 4.76 15.32
N HIS A 72 -31.95 5.52 14.37
CA HIS A 72 -32.25 5.37 12.95
C HIS A 72 -30.94 4.99 12.28
N THR A 73 -30.80 3.69 12.02
CA THR A 73 -30.00 3.08 10.95
C THR A 73 -29.10 4.08 10.24
N ILE A 74 -27.88 4.31 10.78
CA ILE A 74 -26.80 4.79 9.93
C ILE A 74 -26.69 3.72 8.86
N LYS A 75 -27.30 3.95 7.69
CA LYS A 75 -27.06 3.13 6.50
C LYS A 75 -25.55 3.08 6.41
N LYS A 76 -24.95 1.91 6.66
CA LYS A 76 -23.51 1.75 6.67
C LYS A 76 -23.00 2.28 5.34
N LEU A 77 -22.38 3.46 5.34
CA LEU A 77 -21.84 4.03 4.12
C LEU A 77 -20.81 3.02 3.57
N PRO A 78 -20.74 2.82 2.25
CA PRO A 78 -19.72 1.95 1.69
C PRO A 78 -18.32 2.48 2.06
N GLU A 79 -17.39 1.56 2.31
CA GLU A 79 -16.00 1.92 2.56
C GLU A 79 -15.37 2.47 1.29
N MET A 80 -14.65 3.57 1.40
CA MET A 80 -13.90 4.13 0.29
C MET A 80 -12.45 3.65 0.34
N LYS A 81 -11.98 3.01 -0.74
CA LYS A 81 -10.62 2.48 -0.83
C LYS A 81 -9.84 3.19 -1.94
N PHE A 82 -8.65 3.67 -1.61
CA PHE A 82 -7.72 4.27 -2.56
C PHE A 82 -6.55 3.31 -2.77
N LEU A 83 -6.37 2.82 -3.99
CA LEU A 83 -5.21 2.04 -4.39
C LEU A 83 -4.31 2.92 -5.25
N PHE A 84 -3.11 3.26 -4.75
CA PHE A 84 -2.23 4.18 -5.48
C PHE A 84 -0.76 3.74 -5.47
N CYS A 85 -0.02 4.22 -6.45
CA CYS A 85 1.43 4.04 -6.51
C CYS A 85 2.13 4.90 -5.44
N VAL A 86 2.51 4.27 -4.32
CA VAL A 86 3.20 4.95 -3.19
C VAL A 86 4.56 5.52 -3.62
N SER A 87 5.32 4.80 -4.43
CA SER A 87 6.62 5.25 -4.96
C SER A 87 6.51 6.43 -5.94
N CYS A 88 5.32 6.68 -6.49
CA CYS A 88 5.06 7.76 -7.44
C CYS A 88 4.70 9.10 -6.76
N GLY A 89 4.65 9.16 -5.43
CA GLY A 89 4.33 10.38 -4.68
C GLY A 89 2.83 10.67 -4.51
N TYR A 90 1.93 9.74 -4.84
CA TYR A 90 0.49 9.94 -4.74
C TYR A 90 -0.08 9.99 -3.32
N ARG A 91 0.76 9.74 -2.30
CA ARG A 91 0.33 9.79 -0.89
C ARG A 91 -0.24 11.15 -0.50
N GLN A 92 0.36 12.24 -0.97
CA GLN A 92 -0.14 13.59 -0.67
C GLN A 92 -1.51 13.84 -1.32
N ALA A 93 -1.72 13.37 -2.54
CA ALA A 93 -3.02 13.48 -3.21
C ALA A 93 -4.09 12.68 -2.46
N PHE A 94 -3.77 11.45 -2.02
CA PHE A 94 -4.63 10.65 -1.17
C PHE A 94 -5.02 11.37 0.13
N ASP A 95 -4.04 11.97 0.84
CA ASP A 95 -4.30 12.70 2.09
C ASP A 95 -5.23 13.91 1.85
N GLU A 96 -5.05 14.61 0.72
CA GLU A 96 -5.91 15.73 0.31
C GLU A 96 -7.34 15.27 0.01
N PHE A 97 -7.52 14.24 -0.82
CA PHE A 97 -8.86 13.70 -1.12
C PHE A 97 -9.55 13.16 0.13
N SER A 98 -8.79 12.50 1.02
CA SER A 98 -9.33 11.96 2.27
C SER A 98 -9.91 13.07 3.14
N ARG A 99 -9.26 14.25 3.20
CA ARG A 99 -9.79 15.41 3.93
C ARG A 99 -11.07 15.94 3.30
N PHE A 100 -11.08 16.18 1.99
CA PHE A 100 -12.27 16.69 1.29
C PHE A 100 -13.49 15.77 1.44
N ILE A 101 -13.27 14.47 1.44
CA ILE A 101 -14.36 13.48 1.57
C ILE A 101 -14.83 13.39 3.01
N HIS A 102 -13.91 13.45 3.97
CA HIS A 102 -14.28 13.44 5.39
C HIS A 102 -15.06 14.70 5.80
N GLU A 103 -14.86 15.84 5.12
CA GLU A 103 -15.67 17.05 5.32
C GLU A 103 -17.13 16.86 4.89
N LYS A 104 -17.38 16.13 3.78
CA LYS A 104 -18.73 15.89 3.26
C LYS A 104 -19.41 14.65 3.86
N TYR A 105 -18.62 13.61 4.15
CA TYR A 105 -19.07 12.29 4.60
C TYR A 105 -18.30 11.86 5.87
N PRO A 106 -18.60 12.44 7.04
CA PRO A 106 -17.84 12.19 8.27
C PRO A 106 -17.95 10.75 8.80
N ALA A 107 -18.97 10.00 8.37
CA ALA A 107 -19.19 8.60 8.77
C ALA A 107 -18.60 7.57 7.78
N MET A 108 -17.96 8.01 6.68
CA MET A 108 -17.39 7.12 5.67
C MET A 108 -16.00 6.65 6.11
N LYS A 109 -15.78 5.33 6.13
CA LYS A 109 -14.45 4.76 6.36
C LYS A 109 -13.61 4.92 5.10
N ILE A 110 -12.44 5.54 5.22
CA ILE A 110 -11.49 5.72 4.12
C ILE A 110 -10.25 4.88 4.41
N SER A 111 -9.85 4.03 3.47
CA SER A 111 -8.60 3.27 3.52
C SER A 111 -7.74 3.55 2.29
N GLY A 112 -6.42 3.62 2.50
CA GLY A 112 -5.44 3.82 1.44
C GLY A 112 -4.39 2.72 1.47
N SER A 113 -4.15 2.06 0.34
CA SER A 113 -3.14 1.02 0.22
C SER A 113 -2.36 1.10 -1.09
N ASN A 114 -1.25 0.37 -1.16
CA ASN A 114 -0.39 0.35 -2.35
C ASN A 114 -1.05 -0.43 -3.49
N TYR A 115 -1.08 0.15 -4.68
CA TYR A 115 -1.49 -0.57 -5.89
C TYR A 115 -0.37 -1.51 -6.33
N SER A 116 -0.54 -2.81 -6.10
CA SER A 116 0.45 -3.82 -6.44
C SER A 116 0.70 -3.87 -7.95
N PRO A 117 1.96 -3.98 -8.39
CA PRO A 117 2.28 -4.17 -9.80
C PRO A 117 1.71 -5.49 -10.30
N THR A 118 1.38 -5.55 -11.58
CA THR A 118 0.96 -6.79 -12.22
C THR A 118 1.97 -7.89 -11.93
N ALA A 119 1.52 -9.11 -11.59
CA ALA A 119 2.36 -10.19 -11.10
C ALA A 119 3.63 -10.42 -11.95
N TRP A 120 3.53 -10.36 -13.28
CA TRP A 120 4.67 -10.51 -14.19
C TRP A 120 5.74 -9.41 -14.01
N LYS A 121 5.36 -8.16 -13.73
CA LYS A 121 6.29 -7.06 -13.46
C LYS A 121 7.01 -7.28 -12.13
N SER A 122 6.29 -7.74 -11.11
CA SER A 122 6.87 -8.09 -9.80
C SER A 122 7.91 -9.21 -9.95
N ILE A 123 7.56 -10.28 -10.69
CA ILE A 123 8.47 -11.40 -10.97
C ILE A 123 9.74 -10.90 -11.70
N ILE A 124 9.59 -10.07 -12.73
CA ILE A 124 10.74 -9.51 -13.45
C ILE A 124 11.62 -8.67 -12.51
N ALA A 125 11.02 -7.81 -11.70
CA ALA A 125 11.76 -6.99 -10.74
C ALA A 125 12.54 -7.87 -9.74
N GLN A 126 11.93 -8.95 -9.23
CA GLN A 126 12.60 -9.91 -8.36
C GLN A 126 13.76 -10.62 -9.07
N VAL A 127 13.56 -11.07 -10.32
CA VAL A 127 14.62 -11.72 -11.13
C VAL A 127 15.79 -10.76 -11.37
N ILE A 128 15.53 -9.48 -11.65
CA ILE A 128 16.58 -8.45 -11.77
C ILE A 128 17.31 -8.26 -10.44
N GLY A 129 16.55 -8.23 -9.33
CA GLY A 129 17.08 -8.12 -7.97
C GLY A 129 18.02 -9.26 -7.59
N PHE A 130 17.69 -10.50 -7.94
CA PHE A 130 18.60 -11.64 -7.74
C PHE A 130 19.74 -11.67 -8.75
N GLY A 131 19.44 -11.40 -10.03
CA GLY A 131 20.41 -11.41 -11.11
C GLY A 131 21.55 -10.42 -10.87
N LYS A 132 21.25 -9.21 -10.37
CA LYS A 132 22.29 -8.22 -10.05
C LYS A 132 23.20 -8.71 -8.92
N ILE A 133 22.66 -9.36 -7.88
CA ILE A 133 23.47 -9.88 -6.77
C ILE A 133 24.39 -11.00 -7.28
N ALA A 134 23.85 -11.94 -8.07
CA ALA A 134 24.64 -13.01 -8.68
C ALA A 134 25.76 -12.46 -9.57
N LEU A 135 25.46 -11.43 -10.37
CA LEU A 135 26.44 -10.79 -11.25
C LEU A 135 27.51 -10.00 -10.46
N ILE A 136 27.13 -9.29 -9.38
CA ILE A 136 28.08 -8.62 -8.48
C ILE A 136 29.02 -9.65 -7.84
N VAL A 137 28.49 -10.77 -7.34
CA VAL A 137 29.28 -11.87 -6.78
C VAL A 137 30.29 -12.37 -7.80
N MET A 138 29.85 -12.62 -9.04
CA MET A 138 30.72 -13.09 -10.14
C MET A 138 31.86 -12.08 -10.45
N ILE A 139 31.55 -10.79 -10.52
CA ILE A 139 32.54 -9.72 -10.79
C ILE A 139 33.56 -9.64 -9.64
N VAL A 140 33.10 -9.70 -8.39
CA VAL A 140 33.97 -9.63 -7.20
C VAL A 140 34.89 -10.85 -7.14
N MET A 141 34.34 -12.05 -7.33
CA MET A 141 35.11 -13.31 -7.39
C MET A 141 36.11 -13.35 -8.55
N GLY A 142 35.91 -12.54 -9.59
CA GLY A 142 36.79 -12.50 -10.75
C GLY A 142 36.67 -13.73 -11.65
N THR A 143 35.58 -14.50 -11.52
CA THR A 143 35.33 -15.68 -12.34
C THR A 143 34.77 -15.23 -13.69
N ASN A 144 35.57 -15.34 -14.74
CA ASN A 144 35.13 -14.96 -16.08
C ASN A 144 34.33 -16.11 -16.72
N PRO A 145 33.00 -16.00 -16.86
CA PRO A 145 32.19 -17.08 -17.43
C PRO A 145 32.55 -17.38 -18.89
N PHE A 146 33.03 -16.38 -19.64
CA PHE A 146 33.37 -16.52 -21.06
C PHE A 146 34.60 -17.39 -21.29
N SER A 147 35.54 -17.43 -20.32
CA SER A 147 36.71 -18.31 -20.42
C SER A 147 36.34 -19.80 -20.39
N ALA A 148 35.23 -20.17 -19.73
CA ALA A 148 34.75 -21.55 -19.70
C ALA A 148 34.06 -21.96 -21.02
N SER A 149 33.44 -21.00 -21.72
CA SER A 149 32.73 -21.24 -22.99
C SER A 149 33.63 -21.11 -24.23
N GLY A 150 34.94 -20.85 -24.07
CA GLY A 150 35.88 -20.67 -25.19
C GLY A 150 35.59 -19.43 -26.05
N MET A 151 34.75 -18.52 -25.57
CA MET A 151 34.38 -17.29 -26.28
C MET A 151 35.33 -16.15 -25.91
N GLU A 152 35.64 -15.28 -26.87
CA GLU A 152 36.38 -14.05 -26.59
C GLU A 152 35.59 -13.19 -25.59
N THR A 153 36.26 -12.76 -24.53
CA THR A 153 35.62 -11.96 -23.48
C THR A 153 35.28 -10.58 -24.04
N PRO A 154 34.00 -10.17 -24.06
CA PRO A 154 33.62 -8.88 -24.61
C PRO A 154 34.24 -7.74 -23.80
N ARG A 155 34.55 -6.62 -24.47
CA ARG A 155 35.27 -5.48 -23.87
C ARG A 155 34.62 -4.96 -22.58
N ILE A 156 33.30 -4.98 -22.50
CA ILE A 156 32.54 -4.56 -21.31
C ILE A 156 32.83 -5.45 -20.09
N VAL A 157 32.98 -6.76 -20.30
CA VAL A 157 33.26 -7.73 -19.24
C VAL A 157 34.71 -7.61 -18.79
N ASN A 158 35.65 -7.42 -19.72
CA ASN A 158 37.04 -7.15 -19.36
C ASN A 158 37.17 -5.83 -18.57
N TRP A 159 36.46 -4.78 -18.99
CA TRP A 159 36.38 -3.52 -18.25
C TRP A 159 35.79 -3.71 -16.85
N ALA A 160 34.75 -4.54 -16.71
CA ALA A 160 34.13 -4.86 -15.42
C ALA A 160 35.12 -5.54 -14.45
N PHE A 161 35.91 -6.50 -14.94
CA PHE A 161 36.93 -7.18 -14.13
C PHE A 161 38.11 -6.26 -13.79
N SER A 162 38.46 -5.33 -14.68
CA SER A 162 39.49 -4.31 -14.42
C SER A 162 39.06 -3.26 -13.41
N ASN A 163 37.75 -2.95 -13.33
CA ASN A 163 37.18 -1.89 -12.49
C ASN A 163 36.02 -2.42 -11.64
N LYS A 164 36.30 -3.44 -10.82
CA LYS A 164 35.28 -4.19 -10.06
C LYS A 164 34.34 -3.27 -9.27
N LEU A 165 34.88 -2.35 -8.48
CA LEU A 165 34.07 -1.48 -7.60
C LEU A 165 33.14 -0.57 -8.39
N SER A 166 33.67 0.14 -9.40
CA SER A 166 32.87 1.05 -10.24
C SER A 166 31.81 0.31 -11.04
N CYS A 167 32.14 -0.88 -11.56
CA CYS A 167 31.19 -1.71 -12.29
C CYS A 167 30.07 -2.23 -11.36
N CYS A 168 30.41 -2.76 -10.18
CA CYS A 168 29.41 -3.21 -9.20
C CYS A 168 28.49 -2.07 -8.75
N MET A 169 29.03 -0.87 -8.51
CA MET A 169 28.22 0.31 -8.18
C MET A 169 27.28 0.70 -9.31
N MET A 170 27.78 0.77 -10.55
CA MET A 170 26.96 1.10 -11.71
C MET A 170 25.86 0.06 -11.95
N LEU A 171 26.19 -1.22 -11.85
CA LEU A 171 25.24 -2.33 -11.95
C LEU A 171 24.17 -2.23 -10.88
N PHE A 172 24.55 -2.02 -9.62
CA PHE A 172 23.60 -1.86 -8.52
C PHE A 172 22.66 -0.68 -8.74
N LEU A 173 23.18 0.49 -9.12
CA LEU A 173 22.38 1.68 -9.37
C LEU A 173 21.41 1.50 -10.54
N ILE A 174 21.88 0.99 -11.67
CA ILE A 174 21.04 0.76 -12.85
C ILE A 174 19.96 -0.28 -12.54
N SER A 175 20.32 -1.42 -11.93
CA SER A 175 19.35 -2.44 -11.58
C SER A 175 18.30 -1.94 -10.59
N ASN A 176 18.69 -1.18 -9.55
CA ASN A 176 17.72 -0.56 -8.64
C ASN A 176 16.81 0.45 -9.33
N ALA A 177 17.35 1.26 -10.26
CA ALA A 177 16.53 2.21 -11.03
C ALA A 177 15.50 1.47 -11.91
N VAL A 178 15.92 0.37 -12.55
CA VAL A 178 15.03 -0.47 -13.36
C VAL A 178 13.99 -1.16 -12.48
N GLU A 179 14.38 -1.81 -11.38
CA GLU A 179 13.47 -2.43 -10.40
C GLU A 179 12.43 -1.43 -9.87
N SER A 180 12.88 -0.24 -9.46
CA SER A 180 11.99 0.83 -9.01
C SER A 180 11.03 1.27 -10.10
N SER A 181 11.46 1.26 -11.36
CA SER A 181 10.59 1.59 -12.50
C SER A 181 9.55 0.50 -12.77
N LEU A 182 9.91 -0.77 -12.60
CA LEU A 182 8.99 -1.91 -12.73
C LEU A 182 7.94 -1.96 -11.61
N MET A 183 8.35 -1.64 -10.38
CA MET A 183 7.46 -1.58 -9.22
C MET A 183 6.54 -0.35 -9.24
N SER A 184 6.94 0.73 -9.92
CA SER A 184 6.14 1.96 -10.02
C SER A 184 5.03 1.80 -11.05
N THR A 185 3.83 1.48 -10.59
CA THR A 185 2.65 1.25 -11.45
C THR A 185 2.07 2.53 -12.05
N GLY A 186 2.26 3.67 -11.37
CA GLY A 186 1.63 4.94 -11.73
C GLY A 186 0.11 4.96 -11.55
N ALA A 187 -0.46 3.96 -10.87
CA ALA A 187 -1.90 3.84 -10.66
C ALA A 187 -2.41 4.82 -9.59
N PHE A 188 -3.66 5.24 -9.75
CA PHE A 188 -4.42 6.00 -8.76
C PHE A 188 -5.89 5.62 -8.97
N GLU A 189 -6.29 4.58 -8.25
CA GLU A 189 -7.57 3.92 -8.41
C GLU A 189 -8.40 4.16 -7.16
N ILE A 190 -9.68 4.43 -7.37
CA ILE A 190 -10.60 4.78 -6.30
C ILE A 190 -11.80 3.84 -6.37
N PHE A 191 -12.08 3.19 -5.25
CA PHE A 191 -13.18 2.26 -5.09
C PHE A 191 -14.15 2.77 -4.03
N LEU A 192 -15.43 2.54 -4.26
CA LEU A 192 -16.51 2.81 -3.32
C LEU A 192 -17.23 1.49 -3.05
N GLY A 193 -16.93 0.89 -1.90
CA GLY A 193 -17.26 -0.50 -1.60
C GLY A 193 -16.47 -1.44 -2.51
N ASN A 194 -17.19 -2.13 -3.39
CA ASN A 194 -16.62 -3.07 -4.36
C ASN A 194 -16.61 -2.53 -5.80
N GLU A 195 -17.07 -1.30 -6.00
CA GLU A 195 -17.19 -0.67 -7.32
C GLU A 195 -16.03 0.30 -7.55
N GLN A 196 -15.36 0.20 -8.70
CA GLN A 196 -14.32 1.14 -9.10
C GLN A 196 -14.98 2.39 -9.69
N ILE A 197 -14.83 3.53 -9.02
CA ILE A 197 -15.43 4.80 -9.44
C ILE A 197 -14.45 5.68 -10.24
N TRP A 198 -13.14 5.43 -10.08
CA TRP A 198 -12.11 6.13 -10.85
C TRP A 198 -10.92 5.24 -11.13
N SER A 199 -10.42 5.32 -12.36
CA SER A 199 -9.15 4.75 -12.75
C SER A 199 -8.25 5.79 -13.40
N LYS A 200 -7.07 6.04 -12.85
CA LYS A 200 -6.06 6.86 -13.51
C LYS A 200 -5.45 6.13 -14.70
N LEU A 201 -5.34 4.81 -14.64
CA LEU A 201 -4.81 4.02 -15.75
C LEU A 201 -5.71 4.11 -17.00
N GLU A 202 -7.03 4.19 -16.80
CA GLU A 202 -7.98 4.35 -17.92
C GLU A 202 -8.20 5.81 -18.32
N SER A 203 -8.34 6.72 -17.34
CA SER A 203 -8.60 8.14 -17.63
C SER A 203 -7.35 8.92 -18.04
N GLY A 204 -6.15 8.41 -17.76
CA GLY A 204 -4.86 9.07 -18.01
C GLY A 204 -4.51 10.19 -17.03
N ARG A 205 -5.36 10.51 -16.05
CA ARG A 205 -5.14 11.60 -15.08
C ARG A 205 -5.72 11.30 -13.70
N VAL A 206 -5.25 12.05 -12.70
CA VAL A 206 -5.89 12.11 -11.37
C VAL A 206 -7.12 13.02 -11.48
N PRO A 207 -8.26 12.71 -10.80
CA PRO A 207 -9.43 13.56 -10.85
C PRO A 207 -9.18 14.87 -10.09
N SER A 208 -9.96 15.91 -10.37
CA SER A 208 -9.99 17.09 -9.49
C SER A 208 -10.80 16.79 -8.23
N PRO A 209 -10.56 17.45 -7.08
CA PRO A 209 -11.37 17.24 -5.87
C PRO A 209 -12.87 17.41 -6.08
N SER A 210 -13.28 18.41 -6.86
CA SER A 210 -14.69 18.64 -7.21
C SER A 210 -15.29 17.52 -8.07
N GLU A 211 -14.51 16.97 -9.00
CA GLU A 211 -14.94 15.86 -9.86
C GLU A 211 -15.11 14.57 -9.05
N LEU A 212 -14.17 14.29 -8.15
CA LEU A 212 -14.29 13.14 -7.26
C LEU A 212 -15.56 13.22 -6.40
N LEU A 213 -15.84 14.39 -5.82
CA LEU A 213 -17.05 14.59 -5.02
C LEU A 213 -18.33 14.39 -5.85
N GLN A 214 -18.39 14.92 -7.08
CA GLN A 214 -19.55 14.72 -7.97
C GLN A 214 -19.79 13.24 -8.30
N ILE A 215 -18.72 12.49 -8.56
CA ILE A 215 -18.81 11.05 -8.83
C ILE A 215 -19.30 10.31 -7.58
N VAL A 216 -18.72 10.61 -6.41
CA VAL A 216 -19.15 10.01 -5.14
C VAL A 216 -20.62 10.33 -4.88
N ASP A 217 -21.06 11.57 -5.07
CA ASP A 217 -22.46 11.97 -4.90
C ASP A 217 -23.39 11.12 -5.78
N GLN A 218 -23.05 10.99 -7.06
CA GLN A 218 -23.81 10.20 -8.02
C GLN A 218 -23.90 8.73 -7.59
N HIS A 219 -22.80 8.10 -7.18
CA HIS A 219 -22.82 6.72 -6.71
C HIS A 219 -23.60 6.58 -5.38
N MET A 220 -23.54 7.56 -4.47
CA MET A 220 -24.30 7.55 -3.22
C MET A 220 -25.82 7.70 -3.47
N GLU A 221 -26.22 8.55 -4.42
CA GLU A 221 -27.61 8.70 -4.85
C GLU A 221 -28.17 7.39 -5.43
N LEU A 222 -27.39 6.72 -6.30
CA LEU A 222 -27.77 5.44 -6.90
C LEU A 222 -27.92 4.32 -5.86
N GLN A 223 -27.07 4.31 -4.82
CA GLN A 223 -27.16 3.35 -3.71
C GLN A 223 -28.25 3.72 -2.68
N GLY A 224 -28.97 4.82 -2.88
CA GLY A 224 -30.04 5.28 -1.99
C GLY A 224 -29.52 5.81 -0.64
N ALA A 225 -28.23 6.11 -0.54
CA ALA A 225 -27.64 6.82 0.58
C ALA A 225 -27.86 8.32 0.37
N LYS A 226 -29.10 8.80 0.59
CA LYS A 226 -29.37 10.24 0.61
C LYS A 226 -28.65 10.86 1.80
N VAL A 227 -27.61 11.64 1.52
CA VAL A 227 -27.04 12.58 2.48
C VAL A 227 -28.16 13.54 2.87
N SER A 228 -28.39 13.73 4.16
CA SER A 228 -29.28 14.80 4.60
C SER A 228 -28.61 16.12 4.27
N ASP A 229 -29.10 16.81 3.24
CA ASP A 229 -28.76 18.20 2.95
C ASP A 229 -29.22 19.10 4.11
N THR A 230 -28.41 19.15 5.17
CA THR A 230 -28.52 20.15 6.23
C THR A 230 -27.53 21.27 5.90
N PHE A 231 -27.73 21.90 4.74
CA PHE A 231 -27.20 23.24 4.49
C PHE A 231 -28.33 24.09 3.93
N THR A 232 -29.24 24.46 4.83
CA THR A 232 -30.27 25.46 4.57
C THR A 232 -29.59 26.82 4.53
N PHE A 233 -29.82 27.54 3.44
CA PHE A 233 -29.49 28.94 3.22
C PHE A 233 -29.80 29.82 4.44
N ALA A 234 -28.80 30.59 4.86
CA ALA A 234 -28.95 31.91 5.47
C ALA A 234 -27.85 32.81 4.90
#